data_AF-A0A835DS25-F1
#
_entry.id   AF-A0A835DS25-F1
#
_cell.length_a   1.000
_cell.length_b   1.000
_cell.length_c   1.000
_cell.angle_alpha   90.00
_cell.angle_beta   90.00
_cell.angle_gamma   90.00
#
_symmetry.space_group_name_H-M   'P 1'
#
loop_
_entity.id
_entity.type
_entity.pdbx_description
1 polymer ?
#
loop_
_entity_poly.entity_id
_entity_poly.type
_entity_poly.pdbx_seq_one_letter_code
_entity_poly.pdbx_strand_id
1 'polypeptide(L)'
;MGAQFLIVTVFLALASSLAFASDPSPLQDFCVAVDDPKDALFVNGKFCKNPMLATAEDFFRKGLDIAGNTSNKVGSNVTQVNVAQIPGLNTLGVSLARVDYAPYGLNPPHTHPRATEILTVLEGTLYVGFVTSNSDTGNRLITKVLNKGDVFVFPIGLIHFQFNTGHSNAVAIAALSSQNPGVITIANSVFGSNPPISDDVLTKAFQVEKNVVDYLQAQFWVFVNGKFCKNPMLLTAEISAEGTVYSRKTSNKVGSNVTQVNVAQIPGLNTLGVSLARVDYAPYGLNPPHTHPRATEILTVLEGTLYVGFGLIHFQFNTGHSNAVAIAALSSQNPGVITIANSVFGSNPPISDDVLTKAFQVEKNVVDYLQAQFWVNN
;
A
#
# COMPACT_ATOMS: atom_id res chain seq x y z
N MET A 1 37.51 -7.95 38.35
CA MET A 1 36.89 -8.77 37.27
C MET A 1 35.41 -8.45 37.06
N GLY A 2 34.55 -8.41 38.10
CA GLY A 2 33.12 -8.14 37.93
C GLY A 2 32.76 -6.76 37.34
N ALA A 3 33.45 -5.68 37.74
CA ALA A 3 33.17 -4.33 37.23
C ALA A 3 33.51 -4.14 35.74
N GLN A 4 34.59 -4.78 35.26
CA GLN A 4 34.97 -4.76 33.84
C GLN A 4 33.96 -5.52 32.98
N PHE A 5 33.44 -6.65 33.48
CA PHE A 5 32.39 -7.40 32.81
C PHE A 5 31.10 -6.59 32.67
N LEU A 6 30.68 -5.90 33.75
CA LEU A 6 29.51 -5.02 33.73
C LEU A 6 29.63 -3.88 32.72
N ILE A 7 30.79 -3.23 32.65
CA ILE A 7 31.05 -2.14 31.71
C ILE A 7 30.97 -2.65 30.27
N VAL A 8 31.59 -3.80 29.97
CA VAL A 8 31.55 -4.41 28.63
C VAL A 8 30.11 -4.78 28.24
N THR A 9 29.33 -5.37 29.14
CA THR A 9 27.93 -5.73 28.88
C THR A 9 27.05 -4.50 28.62
N VAL A 10 27.25 -3.42 29.37
CA VAL A 10 26.53 -2.14 29.17
C VAL A 10 26.90 -1.52 27.82
N PHE A 11 28.18 -1.48 27.45
CA PHE A 11 28.59 -1.00 26.13
C PHE A 11 28.07 -1.87 24.98
N LEU A 12 28.02 -3.20 25.15
CA LEU A 12 27.44 -4.11 24.16
C LEU A 12 25.93 -3.90 24.00
N ALA A 13 25.21 -3.67 25.11
CA ALA A 13 23.79 -3.37 25.11
C ALA A 13 23.48 -1.99 24.49
N LEU A 14 24.33 -0.97 24.71
CA LEU A 14 24.22 0.34 24.07
C LEU A 14 24.62 0.32 22.59
N ALA A 15 25.56 -0.55 22.19
CA ALA A 15 25.94 -0.77 20.79
C ALA A 15 24.94 -1.65 20.02
N SER A 16 24.05 -2.33 20.74
CA SER A 16 22.91 -3.05 20.15
C SER A 16 21.86 -2.03 19.71
N SER A 17 22.09 -1.37 18.58
CA SER A 17 21.01 -0.60 17.94
C SER A 17 19.81 -1.53 17.76
N LEU A 18 18.65 -1.13 18.29
CA LEU A 18 17.39 -1.79 17.99
C LEU A 18 17.15 -1.59 16.48
N ALA A 19 17.61 -2.54 15.69
CA ALA A 19 17.31 -2.58 14.27
C ALA A 19 15.82 -2.90 14.14
N PHE A 20 15.00 -1.87 13.94
CA PHE A 20 13.62 -2.08 13.52
C PHE A 20 13.65 -2.58 12.07
N ALA A 21 13.12 -3.77 11.84
CA ALA A 21 13.07 -4.40 10.52
C ALA A 21 11.94 -3.84 9.61
N SER A 22 11.42 -2.66 9.94
CA SER A 22 10.46 -1.90 9.13
C SER A 22 11.16 -0.74 8.42
N ASP A 23 10.55 -0.22 7.35
CA ASP A 23 11.04 0.97 6.65
C ASP A 23 11.27 2.10 7.71
N PRO A 24 12.51 2.61 7.89
CA PRO A 24 12.81 3.55 8.96
C PRO A 24 12.13 4.89 8.68
N SER A 25 11.87 5.67 9.74
CA SER A 25 11.38 7.03 9.56
C SER A 25 12.34 7.84 8.67
N PRO A 26 11.83 8.52 7.63
CA PRO A 26 12.69 9.24 6.70
C PRO A 26 13.35 10.43 7.41
N LEU A 27 14.65 10.64 7.18
CA LEU A 27 15.42 11.79 7.71
C LEU A 27 15.27 13.06 6.85
N GLN A 28 14.70 12.92 5.65
CA GLN A 28 14.48 13.96 4.64
C GLN A 28 13.07 13.78 4.06
N ASP A 29 12.53 14.80 3.39
CA ASP A 29 11.18 14.76 2.84
C ASP A 29 10.96 13.58 1.87
N PHE A 30 11.97 13.26 1.05
CA PHE A 30 11.96 12.12 0.13
C PHE A 30 13.39 11.73 -0.28
N CYS A 31 13.56 10.49 -0.76
CA CYS A 31 14.79 10.00 -1.38
C CYS A 31 14.43 9.23 -2.65
N VAL A 32 14.38 9.90 -3.80
CA VAL A 32 14.08 9.23 -5.08
C VAL A 32 15.20 8.24 -5.41
N ALA A 33 14.83 6.97 -5.59
CA ALA A 33 15.79 5.91 -5.93
C ALA A 33 16.43 6.12 -7.31
N VAL A 34 17.76 5.99 -7.40
CA VAL A 34 18.53 5.97 -8.66
C VAL A 34 19.48 4.77 -8.72
N ASP A 35 19.81 4.34 -9.94
CA ASP A 35 20.70 3.20 -10.18
C ASP A 35 22.18 3.62 -10.34
N ASP A 36 22.46 4.86 -10.76
CA ASP A 36 23.82 5.39 -10.94
C ASP A 36 24.29 6.12 -9.67
N PRO A 37 25.43 5.73 -9.06
CA PRO A 37 25.97 6.34 -7.85
C PRO A 37 26.61 7.73 -8.04
N LYS A 38 26.76 8.23 -9.28
CA LYS A 38 27.37 9.55 -9.49
C LYS A 38 26.52 10.65 -8.84
N ASP A 39 27.08 11.27 -7.80
CA ASP A 39 26.51 12.33 -6.97
C ASP A 39 25.32 11.93 -6.08
N ALA A 40 25.19 10.65 -5.71
CA ALA A 40 24.07 10.15 -4.91
C ALA A 40 24.47 9.60 -3.54
N LEU A 41 23.64 9.85 -2.51
CA LEU A 41 23.83 9.34 -1.15
C LEU A 41 23.23 7.93 -1.03
N PHE A 42 23.97 6.96 -0.48
CA PHE A 42 23.46 5.61 -0.25
C PHE A 42 22.59 5.55 1.02
N VAL A 43 21.30 5.21 0.86
CA VAL A 43 20.33 5.08 1.95
C VAL A 43 19.52 3.79 1.76
N ASN A 44 19.60 2.87 2.72
CA ASN A 44 18.82 1.61 2.76
C ASN A 44 18.88 0.76 1.48
N GLY A 45 20.06 0.62 0.88
CA GLY A 45 20.24 -0.25 -0.29
C GLY A 45 20.02 0.43 -1.65
N LYS A 46 19.62 1.70 -1.68
CA LYS A 46 19.50 2.50 -2.92
C LYS A 46 20.18 3.85 -2.79
N PHE A 47 20.54 4.44 -3.92
CA PHE A 47 21.10 5.79 -4.00
C PHE A 47 19.96 6.82 -4.11
N CYS A 48 20.10 7.98 -3.45
CA CYS A 48 19.14 9.09 -3.52
C CYS A 48 19.52 10.11 -4.59
N LYS A 49 18.58 10.42 -5.49
CA LYS A 49 18.65 11.57 -6.40
C LYS A 49 18.78 12.87 -5.60
N ASN A 50 19.53 13.85 -6.12
CA ASN A 50 19.53 15.21 -5.57
C ASN A 50 18.08 15.77 -5.52
N PRO A 51 17.58 16.21 -4.35
CA PRO A 51 16.21 16.71 -4.22
C PRO A 51 15.86 17.87 -5.16
N MET A 52 16.85 18.69 -5.53
CA MET A 52 16.65 19.82 -6.47
C MET A 52 16.42 19.38 -7.92
N LEU A 53 16.67 18.12 -8.24
CA LEU A 53 16.44 17.53 -9.57
C LEU A 53 15.20 16.63 -9.60
N ALA A 54 14.50 16.48 -8.48
CA ALA A 54 13.27 15.69 -8.42
C ALA A 54 12.14 16.37 -9.20
N THR A 55 11.33 15.56 -9.87
CA THR A 55 10.21 15.99 -10.72
C THR A 55 8.96 15.17 -10.39
N ALA A 56 7.79 15.63 -10.82
CA ALA A 56 6.54 14.90 -10.61
C ALA A 56 6.58 13.46 -11.19
N GLU A 57 7.33 13.25 -12.28
CA GLU A 57 7.48 11.93 -12.90
C GLU A 57 8.18 10.91 -12.00
N ASP A 58 9.00 11.35 -11.04
CA ASP A 58 9.63 10.45 -10.06
C ASP A 58 8.60 9.85 -9.07
N PHE A 59 7.41 10.46 -8.95
CA PHE A 59 6.32 10.10 -8.03
C PHE A 59 5.04 9.66 -8.75
N PHE A 60 5.09 9.48 -10.07
CA PHE A 60 3.92 9.25 -10.90
C PHE A 60 3.99 7.91 -11.64
N ARG A 61 2.83 7.26 -11.78
CA ARG A 61 2.63 6.13 -12.68
C ARG A 61 1.24 6.18 -13.29
N LYS A 62 1.18 6.10 -14.62
CA LYS A 62 -0.06 5.89 -15.38
C LYS A 62 -0.35 4.40 -15.60
N GLY A 63 -1.60 4.09 -15.95
CA GLY A 63 -2.00 2.76 -16.38
C GLY A 63 -2.32 1.79 -15.24
N LEU A 64 -2.80 2.28 -14.10
CA LEU A 64 -3.40 1.43 -13.07
C LEU A 64 -4.91 1.25 -13.28
N ASP A 65 -5.53 2.11 -14.09
CA ASP A 65 -6.89 2.01 -14.64
C ASP A 65 -7.04 0.87 -15.65
N ILE A 66 -6.08 -0.03 -15.68
CA ILE A 66 -5.74 -0.81 -16.83
C ILE A 66 -5.60 -2.27 -16.34
N ALA A 67 -6.59 -3.13 -16.64
CA ALA A 67 -6.69 -4.53 -16.20
C ALA A 67 -5.60 -5.47 -16.73
N GLY A 68 -5.15 -6.35 -15.85
CA GLY A 68 -4.21 -7.42 -16.13
C GLY A 68 -4.67 -8.54 -17.05
N ASN A 69 -3.69 -9.24 -17.65
CA ASN A 69 -3.93 -10.45 -18.41
C ASN A 69 -4.21 -11.61 -17.44
N THR A 70 -5.48 -11.99 -17.36
CA THR A 70 -5.93 -13.12 -16.55
C THR A 70 -5.96 -14.44 -17.34
N SER A 71 -5.47 -14.48 -18.58
CA SER A 71 -5.39 -15.69 -19.42
C SER A 71 -4.22 -16.57 -19.01
N ASN A 72 -4.23 -17.01 -17.75
CA ASN A 72 -3.21 -17.86 -17.14
C ASN A 72 -3.88 -18.93 -16.27
N LYS A 73 -3.10 -19.89 -15.77
CA LYS A 73 -3.64 -21.06 -15.03
C LYS A 73 -4.44 -20.70 -13.79
N VAL A 74 -4.14 -19.57 -13.15
CA VAL A 74 -4.79 -19.15 -11.92
C VAL A 74 -5.91 -18.14 -12.18
N GLY A 75 -6.01 -17.57 -13.37
CA GLY A 75 -7.09 -16.67 -13.73
C GLY A 75 -7.02 -15.29 -13.05
N SER A 76 -5.83 -14.83 -12.65
CA SER A 76 -5.66 -13.51 -12.01
C SER A 76 -4.36 -12.80 -12.41
N ASN A 77 -4.30 -11.48 -12.22
CA ASN A 77 -3.10 -10.67 -12.42
C ASN A 77 -2.79 -9.69 -11.24
N VAL A 78 -1.50 -9.66 -10.89
CA VAL A 78 -0.63 -8.83 -10.05
C VAL A 78 -0.09 -7.50 -10.57
N THR A 79 -0.85 -6.40 -10.74
CA THR A 79 -0.24 -5.12 -11.19
C THR A 79 0.34 -4.34 -10.01
N GLN A 80 1.65 -4.49 -9.77
CA GLN A 80 2.38 -3.84 -8.68
C GLN A 80 2.68 -2.36 -8.95
N VAL A 81 2.60 -1.56 -7.88
CA VAL A 81 2.99 -0.14 -7.82
C VAL A 81 3.86 0.03 -6.57
N ASN A 82 5.11 -0.43 -6.67
CA ASN A 82 6.10 -0.36 -5.59
C ASN A 82 7.29 0.53 -6.00
N VAL A 83 8.33 0.57 -5.18
CA VAL A 83 9.54 1.39 -5.42
C VAL A 83 10.25 1.13 -6.77
N ALA A 84 10.03 -0.03 -7.40
CA ALA A 84 10.55 -0.33 -8.73
C ALA A 84 9.73 0.36 -9.85
N GLN A 85 8.45 0.64 -9.62
CA GLN A 85 7.59 1.33 -10.58
C GLN A 85 7.45 2.83 -10.30
N ILE A 86 7.58 3.26 -9.04
CA ILE A 86 7.60 4.67 -8.63
C ILE A 86 8.83 4.87 -7.74
N PRO A 87 9.97 5.34 -8.31
CA PRO A 87 11.23 5.48 -7.57
C PRO A 87 11.14 6.42 -6.36
N GLY A 88 10.23 7.40 -6.39
CA GLY A 88 9.95 8.31 -5.30
C GLY A 88 9.33 7.65 -4.05
N LEU A 89 8.83 6.42 -4.14
CA LEU A 89 8.37 5.66 -2.96
C LEU A 89 9.49 5.15 -2.07
N ASN A 90 10.74 5.29 -2.50
CA ASN A 90 11.88 4.86 -1.71
C ASN A 90 11.92 5.65 -0.38
N THR A 91 12.08 4.89 0.70
CA THR A 91 12.00 5.30 2.12
C THR A 91 10.63 5.73 2.64
N LEU A 92 9.54 5.57 1.86
CA LEU A 92 8.21 6.08 2.23
C LEU A 92 7.27 5.04 2.86
N GLY A 93 7.67 3.76 2.94
CA GLY A 93 6.95 2.79 3.76
C GLY A 93 5.57 2.36 3.25
N VAL A 94 5.24 2.60 1.99
CA VAL A 94 3.97 2.19 1.39
C VAL A 94 4.12 1.82 -0.08
N SER A 95 3.32 0.86 -0.52
CA SER A 95 3.13 0.53 -1.93
C SER A 95 1.66 0.14 -2.20
N LEU A 96 1.33 0.01 -3.47
CA LEU A 96 0.02 -0.38 -3.95
C LEU A 96 0.11 -1.56 -4.91
N ALA A 97 -0.99 -2.27 -5.08
CA ALA A 97 -1.18 -3.18 -6.20
C ALA A 97 -2.65 -3.16 -6.64
N ARG A 98 -2.89 -3.30 -7.95
CA ARG A 98 -4.19 -3.67 -8.50
C ARG A 98 -4.18 -5.17 -8.75
N VAL A 99 -5.30 -5.82 -8.40
CA VAL A 99 -5.52 -7.23 -8.72
C VAL A 99 -6.75 -7.38 -9.59
N ASP A 100 -6.57 -8.03 -10.73
CA ASP A 100 -7.66 -8.38 -11.64
C ASP A 100 -7.88 -9.89 -11.61
N TYR A 101 -9.15 -10.30 -11.60
CA TYR A 101 -9.55 -11.70 -11.55
C TYR A 101 -10.54 -12.00 -12.67
N ALA A 102 -10.27 -13.03 -13.47
CA ALA A 102 -11.28 -13.68 -14.31
C ALA A 102 -12.35 -14.36 -13.44
N PRO A 103 -13.49 -14.83 -14.01
CA PRO A 103 -14.40 -15.69 -13.27
C PRO A 103 -13.65 -16.90 -12.72
N TYR A 104 -13.81 -17.20 -11.42
CA TYR A 104 -13.05 -18.26 -10.75
C TYR A 104 -11.53 -18.04 -10.70
N GLY A 105 -11.07 -16.81 -10.91
CA GLY A 105 -9.68 -16.42 -10.74
C GLY A 105 -9.24 -16.51 -9.28
N LEU A 106 -8.03 -17.02 -9.06
CA LEU A 106 -7.39 -17.21 -7.77
C LEU A 106 -6.08 -16.41 -7.74
N ASN A 107 -5.96 -15.45 -6.84
CA ASN A 107 -4.63 -15.06 -6.36
C ASN A 107 -4.19 -16.12 -5.34
N PRO A 108 -3.22 -17.00 -5.67
CA PRO A 108 -2.93 -18.21 -4.91
C PRO A 108 -2.45 -17.91 -3.49
N PRO A 109 -2.44 -18.90 -2.58
CA PRO A 109 -1.85 -18.74 -1.26
C PRO A 109 -0.45 -18.13 -1.32
N HIS A 110 -0.28 -16.97 -0.71
CA HIS A 110 0.97 -16.22 -0.65
C HIS A 110 1.13 -15.49 0.68
N THR A 111 2.32 -14.94 0.90
CA THR A 111 2.60 -14.08 2.05
C THR A 111 3.51 -12.92 1.64
N HIS A 112 3.39 -11.82 2.38
CA HIS A 112 4.25 -10.65 2.28
C HIS A 112 5.16 -10.60 3.52
N PRO A 113 6.46 -10.90 3.38
CA PRO A 113 7.36 -10.95 4.54
C PRO A 113 7.62 -9.58 5.17
N ARG A 114 7.31 -8.48 4.47
CA ARG A 114 7.62 -7.10 4.92
C ARG A 114 6.40 -6.18 4.99
N ALA A 115 5.19 -6.65 4.70
CA ALA A 115 4.02 -5.78 4.72
C ALA A 115 2.74 -6.48 5.18
N THR A 116 1.92 -5.74 5.91
CA THR A 116 0.48 -5.98 5.96
C THR A 116 -0.14 -5.52 4.65
N GLU A 117 -1.16 -6.23 4.19
CA GLU A 117 -2.01 -5.82 3.07
C GLU A 117 -3.41 -5.39 3.57
N ILE A 118 -3.93 -4.29 3.03
CA ILE A 118 -5.36 -3.92 3.12
C ILE A 118 -5.95 -3.89 1.71
N LEU A 119 -6.96 -4.71 1.46
CA LEU A 119 -7.58 -4.93 0.15
C LEU A 119 -8.98 -4.30 0.12
N THR A 120 -9.25 -3.51 -0.92
CA THR A 120 -10.59 -2.98 -1.24
C THR A 120 -11.09 -3.56 -2.55
N VAL A 121 -12.30 -4.12 -2.56
CA VAL A 121 -12.94 -4.61 -3.79
C VAL A 121 -13.52 -3.43 -4.57
N LEU A 122 -13.09 -3.24 -5.80
CA LEU A 122 -13.63 -2.21 -6.70
C LEU A 122 -14.81 -2.74 -7.53
N GLU A 123 -14.76 -4.02 -7.88
CA GLU A 123 -15.75 -4.71 -8.71
C GLU A 123 -15.85 -6.19 -8.36
N GLY A 124 -17.02 -6.79 -8.56
CA GLY A 124 -17.26 -8.22 -8.35
C GLY A 124 -17.34 -8.64 -6.88
N THR A 125 -17.07 -9.92 -6.63
CA THR A 125 -17.16 -10.57 -5.32
C THR A 125 -15.95 -11.46 -5.10
N LEU A 126 -15.29 -11.34 -3.95
CA LEU A 126 -14.09 -12.12 -3.61
C LEU A 126 -14.30 -12.89 -2.31
N TYR A 127 -14.04 -14.20 -2.33
CA TYR A 127 -13.80 -15.00 -1.14
C TYR A 127 -12.32 -14.86 -0.76
N VAL A 128 -12.05 -14.29 0.42
CA VAL A 128 -10.69 -14.01 0.89
C VAL A 128 -10.44 -14.63 2.24
N GLY A 129 -9.18 -14.88 2.58
CA GLY A 129 -8.85 -15.29 3.93
C GLY A 129 -7.36 -15.41 4.19
N PHE A 130 -7.00 -15.50 5.47
CA PHE A 130 -5.65 -15.79 5.93
C PHE A 130 -5.65 -16.89 6.99
N VAL A 131 -4.51 -17.55 7.13
CA VAL A 131 -4.30 -18.63 8.10
C VAL A 131 -3.40 -18.12 9.22
N THR A 132 -3.80 -18.34 10.47
CA THR A 132 -2.99 -17.98 11.64
C THR A 132 -1.73 -18.84 11.73
N SER A 133 -0.72 -18.34 12.44
CA SER A 133 0.46 -19.12 12.79
C SER A 133 0.08 -20.40 13.55
N ASN A 134 0.98 -21.39 13.50
CA ASN A 134 0.82 -22.63 14.25
C ASN A 134 0.73 -22.29 15.75
N SER A 135 -0.38 -22.68 16.39
CA SER A 135 -0.58 -22.59 17.84
C SER A 135 -0.76 -23.98 18.41
N ASP A 136 -0.83 -24.11 19.75
CA ASP A 136 -1.17 -25.38 20.42
C ASP A 136 -2.52 -25.96 19.96
N THR A 137 -3.40 -25.12 19.39
CA THR A 137 -4.70 -25.52 18.84
C THR A 137 -4.69 -25.71 17.30
N GLY A 138 -3.51 -25.68 16.69
CA GLY A 138 -3.33 -25.77 15.24
C GLY A 138 -3.44 -24.44 14.50
N ASN A 139 -3.53 -24.52 13.17
CA ASN A 139 -3.76 -23.39 12.27
C ASN A 139 -5.25 -23.09 12.14
N ARG A 140 -5.64 -21.81 12.18
CA ARG A 140 -7.03 -21.39 12.01
C ARG A 140 -7.17 -20.52 10.76
N LEU A 141 -8.17 -20.83 9.92
CA LEU A 141 -8.57 -19.97 8.80
C LEU A 141 -9.51 -18.86 9.29
N ILE A 142 -9.18 -17.61 8.94
CA ILE A 142 -10.06 -16.44 9.07
C ILE A 142 -10.45 -16.02 7.65
N THR A 143 -11.75 -15.91 7.38
CA THR A 143 -12.23 -15.71 6.00
C THR A 143 -13.51 -14.89 5.93
N LYS A 144 -13.75 -14.26 4.77
CA LYS A 144 -14.94 -13.48 4.46
C LYS A 144 -15.20 -13.49 2.95
N VAL A 145 -16.47 -13.36 2.56
CA VAL A 145 -16.86 -12.98 1.20
C VAL A 145 -17.06 -11.46 1.17
N LEU A 146 -16.32 -10.79 0.29
CA LEU A 146 -16.31 -9.34 0.08
C LEU A 146 -17.06 -9.00 -1.20
N ASN A 147 -17.80 -7.90 -1.19
CA ASN A 147 -18.45 -7.29 -2.35
C ASN A 147 -17.80 -5.94 -2.68
N LYS A 148 -18.13 -5.35 -3.83
CA LYS A 148 -17.72 -3.99 -4.20
C LYS A 148 -17.87 -2.99 -3.04
N GLY A 149 -16.76 -2.35 -2.68
CA GLY A 149 -16.64 -1.37 -1.60
C GLY A 149 -16.20 -1.96 -0.26
N ASP A 150 -16.26 -3.28 -0.09
CA ASP A 150 -15.81 -3.94 1.14
C ASP A 150 -14.27 -3.94 1.22
N VAL A 151 -13.78 -3.90 2.47
CA VAL A 151 -12.36 -3.88 2.80
C VAL A 151 -12.00 -5.06 3.71
N PHE A 152 -10.83 -5.66 3.50
CA PHE A 152 -10.30 -6.73 4.35
C PHE A 152 -8.79 -6.58 4.55
N VAL A 153 -8.30 -7.07 5.69
CA VAL A 153 -6.91 -6.87 6.13
C VAL A 153 -6.22 -8.22 6.27
N PHE A 154 -5.03 -8.34 5.70
CA PHE A 154 -4.15 -9.49 5.80
C PHE A 154 -2.89 -9.11 6.59
N PRO A 155 -2.73 -9.62 7.83
CA PRO A 155 -1.56 -9.29 8.65
C PRO A 155 -0.24 -9.74 8.02
N ILE A 156 0.81 -8.95 8.25
CA ILE A 156 2.18 -9.22 7.80
C ILE A 156 2.61 -10.67 8.06
N GLY A 157 3.22 -11.30 7.04
CA GLY A 157 3.79 -12.63 7.16
C GLY A 157 2.79 -13.79 7.17
N LEU A 158 1.47 -13.56 7.29
CA LEU A 158 0.49 -14.64 7.27
C LEU A 158 0.15 -15.10 5.84
N ILE A 159 0.00 -16.42 5.68
CA ILE A 159 -0.46 -17.01 4.42
C ILE A 159 -1.90 -16.60 4.17
N HIS A 160 -2.16 -16.00 3.02
CA HIS A 160 -3.49 -15.56 2.63
C HIS A 160 -3.73 -15.74 1.13
N PHE A 161 -4.99 -15.59 0.72
CA PHE A 161 -5.43 -15.78 -0.66
C PHE A 161 -6.65 -14.90 -0.96
N GLN A 162 -6.92 -14.71 -2.25
CA GLN A 162 -8.17 -14.14 -2.74
C GLN A 162 -8.69 -14.95 -3.92
N PHE A 163 -9.97 -15.29 -3.90
CA PHE A 163 -10.62 -16.11 -4.92
C PHE A 163 -11.90 -15.44 -5.40
N ASN A 164 -12.03 -15.22 -6.70
CA ASN A 164 -13.25 -14.72 -7.32
C ASN A 164 -14.27 -15.85 -7.42
N THR A 165 -15.25 -15.86 -6.52
CA THR A 165 -16.35 -16.85 -6.54
C THR A 165 -17.45 -16.49 -7.54
N GLY A 166 -17.36 -15.32 -8.17
CA GLY A 166 -18.34 -14.82 -9.14
C GLY A 166 -18.17 -15.40 -10.54
N HIS A 167 -19.23 -15.24 -11.33
CA HIS A 167 -19.26 -15.60 -12.75
C HIS A 167 -18.78 -14.48 -13.68
N SER A 168 -18.48 -13.30 -13.13
CA SER A 168 -17.93 -12.14 -13.83
C SER A 168 -16.53 -11.84 -13.33
N ASN A 169 -15.81 -10.96 -14.02
CA ASN A 169 -14.53 -10.45 -13.53
C ASN A 169 -14.70 -9.72 -12.19
N ALA A 170 -13.63 -9.68 -11.41
CA ALA A 170 -13.51 -8.89 -10.20
C ALA A 170 -12.22 -8.07 -10.23
N VAL A 171 -12.24 -6.92 -9.56
CA VAL A 171 -11.09 -6.01 -9.47
C VAL A 171 -10.94 -5.56 -8.02
N ALA A 172 -9.72 -5.53 -7.52
CA ALA A 172 -9.41 -5.01 -6.20
C ALA A 172 -8.13 -4.15 -6.22
N ILE A 173 -8.02 -3.25 -5.24
CA ILE A 173 -6.77 -2.54 -4.93
C ILE A 173 -6.29 -2.96 -3.54
N ALA A 174 -5.02 -3.27 -3.45
CA ALA A 174 -4.29 -3.59 -2.23
C ALA A 174 -3.32 -2.45 -1.90
N ALA A 175 -3.35 -1.95 -0.66
CA ALA A 175 -2.29 -1.12 -0.11
C ALA A 175 -1.45 -1.92 0.87
N LEU A 176 -0.13 -1.72 0.82
CA LEU A 176 0.82 -2.51 1.59
C LEU A 176 1.69 -1.60 2.45
N SER A 177 1.90 -1.98 3.71
CA SER A 177 2.66 -1.22 4.73
C SER A 177 4.19 -1.21 4.52
N SER A 178 4.66 -1.34 3.27
CA SER A 178 6.06 -1.19 2.90
C SER A 178 6.19 -0.78 1.45
N GLN A 179 7.22 0.01 1.14
CA GLN A 179 7.60 0.37 -0.24
C GLN A 179 8.03 -0.83 -1.09
N ASN A 180 8.41 -1.94 -0.44
CA ASN A 180 8.75 -3.21 -1.06
C ASN A 180 8.23 -4.35 -0.18
N PRO A 181 6.99 -4.80 -0.37
CA PRO A 181 6.36 -5.79 0.50
C PRO A 181 7.00 -7.18 0.39
N GLY A 182 7.60 -7.47 -0.77
CA GLY A 182 8.01 -8.83 -1.15
C GLY A 182 6.81 -9.75 -1.33
N VAL A 183 6.95 -10.83 -2.09
CA VAL A 183 5.86 -11.79 -2.29
C VAL A 183 6.46 -13.19 -2.26
N ILE A 184 5.84 -14.09 -1.49
CA ILE A 184 6.20 -15.51 -1.43
C ILE A 184 4.93 -16.29 -1.77
N THR A 185 4.79 -16.70 -3.04
CA THR A 185 3.71 -17.60 -3.47
C THR A 185 4.02 -19.02 -2.99
N ILE A 186 3.23 -19.54 -2.06
CA ILE A 186 3.58 -20.73 -1.26
C ILE A 186 3.91 -21.94 -2.13
N ALA A 187 3.01 -22.29 -3.06
CA ALA A 187 3.21 -23.47 -3.90
C ALA A 187 4.46 -23.34 -4.81
N ASN A 188 4.69 -22.14 -5.38
CA ASN A 188 5.86 -21.88 -6.21
C ASN A 188 7.17 -21.85 -5.40
N SER A 189 7.15 -21.32 -4.18
CA SER A 189 8.33 -21.32 -3.31
C SER A 189 8.71 -22.71 -2.80
N VAL A 190 7.73 -23.60 -2.61
CA VAL A 190 7.97 -24.98 -2.14
C VAL A 190 8.29 -25.94 -3.28
N PHE A 191 7.50 -25.93 -4.36
CA PHE A 191 7.60 -26.91 -5.45
C PHE A 191 8.26 -26.35 -6.72
N GLY A 192 8.40 -25.03 -6.83
CA GLY A 192 8.98 -24.31 -7.96
C GLY A 192 10.33 -23.64 -7.67
N SER A 193 11.00 -23.98 -6.57
CA SER A 193 12.29 -23.39 -6.17
C SER A 193 13.44 -23.81 -7.09
N ASN A 194 14.40 -22.92 -7.32
CA ASN A 194 15.63 -23.23 -8.06
C ASN A 194 16.87 -22.97 -7.20
N PRO A 195 17.66 -24.00 -6.83
CA PRO A 195 17.45 -25.42 -7.11
C PRO A 195 16.19 -26.00 -6.42
N PRO A 196 15.64 -27.13 -6.89
CA PRO A 196 14.49 -27.79 -6.26
C PRO A 196 14.79 -28.23 -4.82
N ILE A 197 13.79 -28.12 -3.92
CA ILE A 197 13.87 -28.76 -2.61
C ILE A 197 13.89 -30.28 -2.81
N SER A 198 14.77 -30.97 -2.08
CA SER A 198 14.91 -32.43 -2.14
C SER A 198 13.59 -33.15 -1.92
N ASP A 199 13.31 -34.16 -2.75
CA ASP A 199 12.12 -35.01 -2.64
C ASP A 199 12.04 -35.69 -1.27
N ASP A 200 13.17 -36.07 -0.66
CA ASP A 200 13.21 -36.67 0.69
C ASP A 200 12.72 -35.69 1.76
N VAL A 201 12.97 -34.39 1.57
CA VAL A 201 12.46 -33.35 2.47
C VAL A 201 10.96 -33.15 2.24
N LEU A 202 10.53 -33.03 0.98
CA LEU A 202 9.12 -32.76 0.65
C LEU A 202 8.20 -33.94 0.97
N THR A 203 8.60 -35.18 0.67
CA THR A 203 7.83 -36.39 1.02
C THR A 203 7.63 -36.51 2.53
N LYS A 204 8.67 -36.23 3.34
CA LYS A 204 8.57 -36.22 4.81
C LYS A 204 7.73 -35.04 5.33
N ALA A 205 7.95 -33.84 4.80
CA ALA A 205 7.27 -32.63 5.27
C ALA A 205 5.76 -32.64 4.95
N PHE A 206 5.39 -33.12 3.76
CA PHE A 206 4.00 -33.20 3.31
C PHE A 206 3.34 -34.55 3.60
N GLN A 207 4.10 -35.55 4.07
CA GLN A 207 3.62 -36.90 4.38
C GLN A 207 2.95 -37.58 3.18
N VAL A 208 3.53 -37.40 2.00
CA VAL A 208 3.04 -37.96 0.73
C VAL A 208 4.12 -38.80 0.05
N GLU A 209 3.69 -39.66 -0.87
CA GLU A 209 4.58 -40.42 -1.72
C GLU A 209 5.33 -39.54 -2.73
N LYS A 210 6.47 -40.04 -3.21
CA LYS A 210 7.33 -39.32 -4.16
C LYS A 210 6.61 -38.93 -5.45
N ASN A 211 5.74 -39.80 -5.97
CA ASN A 211 4.94 -39.53 -7.17
C ASN A 211 4.07 -38.25 -7.03
N VAL A 212 3.56 -37.94 -5.84
CA VAL A 212 2.81 -36.72 -5.55
C VAL A 212 3.74 -35.51 -5.56
N VAL A 213 4.92 -35.62 -4.95
CA VAL A 213 5.94 -34.54 -4.99
C VAL A 213 6.38 -34.26 -6.42
N ASP A 214 6.67 -35.30 -7.21
CA ASP A 214 7.05 -35.19 -8.61
C ASP A 214 5.96 -34.51 -9.43
N TYR A 215 4.70 -34.88 -9.19
CA TYR A 215 3.54 -34.24 -9.82
C TYR A 215 3.43 -32.74 -9.46
N LEU A 216 3.60 -32.39 -8.19
CA LEU A 216 3.51 -31.01 -7.71
C LEU A 216 4.65 -30.15 -8.25
N GLN A 217 5.89 -30.66 -8.25
CA GLN A 217 7.04 -29.98 -8.86
C GLN A 217 6.87 -29.80 -10.37
N ALA A 218 6.36 -30.83 -11.08
CA ALA A 218 6.10 -30.76 -12.51
C ALA A 218 5.07 -29.68 -12.92
N GLN A 219 4.27 -29.15 -11.98
CA GLN A 219 3.40 -28.01 -12.27
C GLN A 219 4.18 -26.73 -12.57
N PHE A 220 5.39 -26.60 -12.00
CA PHE A 220 6.25 -25.40 -12.06
C PHE A 220 7.45 -25.57 -13.00
N TRP A 221 7.80 -26.79 -13.35
CA TRP A 221 8.96 -27.14 -14.19
C TRP A 221 8.52 -27.86 -15.46
N VAL A 222 9.12 -27.50 -16.59
CA VAL A 222 8.99 -28.21 -17.88
C VAL A 222 10.33 -28.80 -18.28
N PHE A 223 10.33 -30.04 -18.76
CA PHE A 223 11.51 -30.64 -19.37
C PHE A 223 11.64 -30.20 -20.82
N VAL A 224 12.71 -29.47 -21.14
CA VAL A 224 13.02 -29.05 -22.51
C VAL A 224 14.47 -29.44 -22.81
N ASN A 225 14.69 -30.22 -23.89
CA ASN A 225 16.01 -30.62 -24.38
C ASN A 225 16.95 -31.20 -23.29
N GLY A 226 16.42 -32.08 -22.45
CA GLY A 226 17.21 -32.74 -21.39
C GLY A 226 17.55 -31.85 -20.19
N LYS A 227 16.98 -30.64 -20.09
CA LYS A 227 17.09 -29.75 -18.94
C LYS A 227 15.73 -29.46 -18.32
N PHE A 228 15.68 -29.38 -16.99
CA PHE A 228 14.55 -28.79 -16.30
C PHE A 228 14.59 -27.27 -16.50
N CYS A 229 13.57 -26.74 -17.15
CA CYS A 229 13.36 -25.31 -17.34
C CYS A 229 12.12 -24.88 -16.56
N LYS A 230 12.08 -23.64 -16.06
CA LYS A 230 10.88 -23.10 -15.41
C LYS A 230 9.74 -23.10 -16.42
N ASN A 231 8.55 -23.55 -16.02
CA ASN A 231 7.37 -23.48 -16.89
C ASN A 231 7.03 -22.01 -17.16
N PRO A 232 7.07 -21.53 -18.42
CA PRO A 232 6.75 -20.14 -18.71
C PRO A 232 5.29 -19.76 -18.39
N MET A 233 4.37 -20.74 -18.24
CA MET A 233 3.00 -20.54 -17.75
C MET A 233 2.90 -20.71 -16.22
N LEU A 234 3.77 -20.03 -15.47
CA LEU A 234 3.82 -20.11 -14.02
C LEU A 234 2.57 -19.55 -13.35
N LEU A 235 2.29 -20.10 -12.17
CA LEU A 235 1.27 -19.71 -11.17
C LEU A 235 1.48 -18.29 -10.58
N THR A 236 2.09 -17.38 -11.34
CA THR A 236 2.32 -16.00 -10.95
C THR A 236 1.47 -15.11 -11.84
N ALA A 237 0.70 -14.26 -11.20
CA ALA A 237 -0.17 -13.29 -11.83
C ALA A 237 0.68 -12.37 -12.75
N GLU A 238 0.45 -12.42 -14.08
CA GLU A 238 1.28 -11.76 -15.12
C GLU A 238 0.79 -10.38 -15.57
N ILE A 239 1.68 -9.39 -15.47
CA ILE A 239 1.49 -7.95 -15.70
C ILE A 239 0.94 -7.67 -17.11
N SER A 240 -0.27 -7.12 -17.19
CA SER A 240 -0.70 -6.38 -18.39
C SER A 240 -1.84 -5.41 -18.10
N ALA A 241 -2.43 -4.86 -19.15
CA ALA A 241 -3.06 -3.57 -19.15
C ALA A 241 -4.42 -3.48 -19.93
N GLU A 242 -5.57 -3.10 -19.32
CA GLU A 242 -6.61 -2.06 -19.68
C GLU A 242 -8.04 -2.17 -19.01
N GLY A 243 -8.70 -1.09 -18.48
CA GLY A 243 -10.14 -1.04 -18.09
C GLY A 243 -10.62 -0.35 -16.75
N THR A 244 -11.66 0.52 -16.86
CA THR A 244 -12.18 1.58 -15.92
C THR A 244 -13.61 1.38 -15.34
N VAL A 245 -13.98 1.95 -14.15
CA VAL A 245 -15.36 1.95 -13.55
C VAL A 245 -15.73 3.20 -12.67
N TYR A 246 -17.06 3.46 -12.51
CA TYR A 246 -17.84 4.70 -12.19
C TYR A 246 -18.29 5.09 -10.72
N SER A 247 -18.65 6.39 -10.51
CA SER A 247 -18.60 7.22 -9.26
C SER A 247 -19.95 7.67 -8.66
N ARG A 248 -19.91 8.28 -7.46
CA ARG A 248 -21.04 8.80 -6.68
C ARG A 248 -20.86 10.30 -6.30
N LYS A 249 -21.95 11.05 -6.08
CA LYS A 249 -22.00 12.53 -5.81
C LYS A 249 -21.74 12.90 -4.33
N THR A 250 -21.11 14.06 -4.08
CA THR A 250 -20.88 14.68 -2.76
C THR A 250 -21.40 16.12 -2.68
N SER A 251 -21.80 16.61 -1.48
CA SER A 251 -22.23 18.01 -1.26
C SER A 251 -21.73 18.58 0.09
N ASN A 252 -20.63 19.33 0.08
CA ASN A 252 -20.20 20.20 1.19
C ASN A 252 -19.50 21.46 0.62
N LYS A 253 -19.14 22.44 1.47
CA LYS A 253 -18.59 23.75 1.03
C LYS A 253 -17.35 23.65 0.13
N VAL A 254 -16.54 22.61 0.32
CA VAL A 254 -15.33 22.35 -0.46
C VAL A 254 -15.56 21.36 -1.60
N GLY A 255 -16.74 20.73 -1.67
CA GLY A 255 -17.12 19.78 -2.72
C GLY A 255 -16.39 18.43 -2.67
N SER A 256 -15.83 18.01 -1.53
CA SER A 256 -15.15 16.71 -1.38
C SER A 256 -15.53 16.01 -0.08
N ASN A 257 -15.64 14.68 -0.08
CA ASN A 257 -15.89 13.89 1.12
C ASN A 257 -14.82 12.80 1.28
N VAL A 258 -14.28 12.66 2.48
CA VAL A 258 -13.24 11.66 2.81
C VAL A 258 -13.83 10.60 3.73
N THR A 259 -13.88 9.35 3.27
CA THR A 259 -14.30 8.20 4.07
C THR A 259 -13.07 7.40 4.46
N GLN A 260 -12.69 7.44 5.74
CA GLN A 260 -11.50 6.77 6.24
C GLN A 260 -11.74 5.29 6.54
N VAL A 261 -10.70 4.49 6.30
CA VAL A 261 -10.59 3.09 6.70
C VAL A 261 -9.28 2.91 7.45
N ASN A 262 -9.33 3.18 8.76
CA ASN A 262 -8.17 3.16 9.64
C ASN A 262 -8.47 2.33 10.90
N VAL A 263 -7.54 2.31 11.86
CA VAL A 263 -7.66 1.50 13.10
C VAL A 263 -8.93 1.80 13.92
N ALA A 264 -9.51 3.00 13.80
CA ALA A 264 -10.76 3.35 14.47
C ALA A 264 -11.98 2.66 13.84
N GLN A 265 -11.96 2.39 12.53
CA GLN A 265 -13.04 1.67 11.84
C GLN A 265 -12.79 0.15 11.80
N ILE A 266 -11.53 -0.27 11.68
CA ILE A 266 -11.13 -1.68 11.63
C ILE A 266 -10.11 -1.94 12.75
N PRO A 267 -10.53 -2.42 13.93
CA PRO A 267 -9.62 -2.70 15.05
C PRO A 267 -8.50 -3.68 14.70
N GLY A 268 -8.72 -4.55 13.72
CA GLY A 268 -7.71 -5.47 13.18
C GLY A 268 -6.49 -4.78 12.55
N LEU A 269 -6.55 -3.48 12.23
CA LEU A 269 -5.40 -2.69 11.75
C LEU A 269 -4.44 -2.25 12.87
N ASN A 270 -4.79 -2.51 14.13
CA ASN A 270 -3.91 -2.14 15.22
C ASN A 270 -2.54 -2.82 15.06
N THR A 271 -1.49 -2.01 15.18
CA THR A 271 -0.07 -2.36 14.97
C THR A 271 0.31 -2.78 13.54
N LEU A 272 -0.55 -2.58 12.54
CA LEU A 272 -0.31 -3.08 11.18
C LEU A 272 0.17 -2.02 10.17
N GLY A 273 0.27 -0.74 10.57
CA GLY A 273 1.02 0.28 9.82
C GLY A 273 0.48 0.69 8.45
N VAL A 274 -0.79 0.41 8.13
CA VAL A 274 -1.41 0.84 6.86
C VAL A 274 -2.88 1.24 7.07
N SER A 275 -3.36 2.19 6.27
CA SER A 275 -4.78 2.54 6.19
C SER A 275 -5.16 3.00 4.79
N LEU A 276 -6.47 3.14 4.55
CA LEU A 276 -7.01 3.67 3.30
C LEU A 276 -7.94 4.86 3.59
N ALA A 277 -8.18 5.69 2.59
CA ALA A 277 -9.32 6.58 2.54
C ALA A 277 -9.90 6.62 1.14
N ARG A 278 -11.23 6.61 1.02
CA ARG A 278 -11.92 6.94 -0.22
C ARG A 278 -12.21 8.43 -0.22
N VAL A 279 -11.92 9.10 -1.33
CA VAL A 279 -12.25 10.52 -1.52
C VAL A 279 -13.17 10.68 -2.71
N ASP A 280 -14.35 11.23 -2.47
CA ASP A 280 -15.36 11.52 -3.49
C ASP A 280 -15.45 13.04 -3.72
N TYR A 281 -15.30 13.49 -4.96
CA TYR A 281 -15.30 14.89 -5.36
C TYR A 281 -16.51 15.20 -6.23
N ALA A 282 -17.23 16.27 -5.89
CA ALA A 282 -18.17 16.93 -6.79
C ALA A 282 -17.38 17.63 -7.92
N PRO A 283 -18.04 18.08 -9.01
CA PRO A 283 -17.39 18.95 -9.99
C PRO A 283 -16.76 20.15 -9.30
N TYR A 284 -15.49 20.44 -9.60
CA TYR A 284 -14.70 21.49 -8.93
C TYR A 284 -14.52 21.32 -7.42
N GLY A 285 -14.73 20.10 -6.93
CA GLY A 285 -14.47 19.74 -5.55
C GLY A 285 -12.97 19.81 -5.22
N LEU A 286 -12.66 20.39 -4.08
CA LEU A 286 -11.33 20.51 -3.50
C LEU A 286 -11.28 19.64 -2.24
N ASN A 287 -10.33 18.70 -2.18
CA ASN A 287 -9.80 18.25 -0.90
C ASN A 287 -8.73 19.27 -0.47
N PRO A 288 -9.00 20.10 0.56
CA PRO A 288 -8.21 21.29 0.84
C PRO A 288 -6.74 20.98 1.16
N PRO A 289 -5.84 21.97 1.08
CA PRO A 289 -4.46 21.80 1.51
C PRO A 289 -4.37 21.19 2.91
N HIS A 290 -3.71 20.03 3.00
CA HIS A 290 -3.55 19.28 4.24
C HIS A 290 -2.23 18.51 4.28
N THR A 291 -1.93 17.98 5.47
CA THR A 291 -0.81 17.06 5.69
C THR A 291 -1.28 15.84 6.48
N HIS A 292 -0.52 14.75 6.33
CA HIS A 292 -0.63 13.55 7.16
C HIS A 292 0.62 13.45 8.05
N PRO A 293 0.56 13.93 9.31
CA PRO A 293 1.76 14.07 10.15
C PRO A 293 2.44 12.74 10.51
N ARG A 294 1.77 11.60 10.24
CA ARG A 294 2.28 10.26 10.54
C ARG A 294 2.24 9.30 9.35
N ALA A 295 2.05 9.79 8.13
CA ALA A 295 1.98 8.91 6.96
C ALA A 295 2.39 9.60 5.66
N THR A 296 2.95 8.81 4.76
CA THR A 296 2.94 9.07 3.33
C THR A 296 1.60 8.65 2.74
N GLU A 297 1.14 9.35 1.71
CA GLU A 297 -0.05 9.01 0.93
C GLU A 297 0.34 8.62 -0.51
N ILE A 298 -0.24 7.52 -1.01
CA ILE A 298 -0.34 7.25 -2.45
C ILE A 298 -1.80 7.43 -2.88
N LEU A 299 -2.04 8.34 -3.82
CA LEU A 299 -3.36 8.59 -4.37
C LEU A 299 -3.56 7.82 -5.68
N THR A 300 -4.63 7.03 -5.76
CA THR A 300 -5.11 6.41 -6.99
C THR A 300 -6.40 7.06 -7.44
N VAL A 301 -6.38 7.71 -8.59
CA VAL A 301 -7.61 8.24 -9.21
C VAL A 301 -8.34 7.07 -9.85
N LEU A 302 -9.55 6.78 -9.36
CA LEU A 302 -10.43 5.78 -9.97
C LEU A 302 -11.22 6.39 -11.12
N GLU A 303 -11.61 7.66 -10.97
CA GLU A 303 -12.47 8.36 -11.91
C GLU A 303 -12.30 9.87 -11.91
N GLY A 304 -12.68 10.46 -13.05
CA GLY A 304 -12.63 11.90 -13.26
C GLY A 304 -11.22 12.38 -13.49
N THR A 305 -10.98 13.66 -13.24
CA THR A 305 -9.68 14.28 -13.45
C THR A 305 -9.33 15.13 -12.26
N LEU A 306 -8.22 14.79 -11.61
CA LEU A 306 -7.70 15.54 -10.47
C LEU A 306 -6.42 16.26 -10.86
N TYR A 307 -6.35 17.53 -10.47
CA TYR A 307 -5.09 18.25 -10.33
C TYR A 307 -4.59 18.05 -8.90
N VAL A 308 -3.36 17.58 -8.74
CA VAL A 308 -2.76 17.29 -7.44
C VAL A 308 -1.57 18.20 -7.23
N GLY A 309 -1.57 18.94 -6.11
CA GLY A 309 -0.40 19.72 -5.69
C GLY A 309 0.62 18.81 -5.03
N PHE A 310 1.88 18.86 -5.48
CA PHE A 310 2.97 18.07 -4.91
C PHE A 310 3.73 18.86 -3.84
N GLY A 311 3.95 18.25 -2.68
CA GLY A 311 4.65 18.83 -1.53
C GLY A 311 4.20 18.20 -0.20
N LEU A 312 4.87 18.55 0.90
CA LEU A 312 4.46 18.10 2.25
C LEU A 312 3.05 18.56 2.61
N ILE A 313 2.68 19.77 2.16
CA ILE A 313 1.31 20.24 2.09
C ILE A 313 0.83 19.96 0.67
N HIS A 314 -0.11 19.03 0.54
CA HIS A 314 -0.70 18.69 -0.75
C HIS A 314 -2.21 18.97 -0.74
N PHE A 315 -2.81 18.94 -1.92
CA PHE A 315 -4.24 19.06 -2.13
C PHE A 315 -4.64 18.28 -3.38
N GLN A 316 -5.92 17.96 -3.49
CA GLN A 316 -6.49 17.38 -4.70
C GLN A 316 -7.67 18.23 -5.14
N PHE A 317 -7.67 18.65 -6.40
CA PHE A 317 -8.72 19.48 -6.98
C PHE A 317 -9.30 18.80 -8.21
N ASN A 318 -10.61 18.54 -8.20
CA ASN A 318 -11.31 18.01 -9.37
C ASN A 318 -11.47 19.11 -10.42
N THR A 319 -10.70 19.04 -11.50
CA THR A 319 -10.79 20.01 -12.60
C THR A 319 -11.93 19.70 -13.57
N GLY A 320 -12.58 18.55 -13.38
CA GLY A 320 -13.68 18.08 -14.23
C GLY A 320 -15.03 18.72 -13.93
N HIS A 321 -15.88 18.71 -14.95
CA HIS A 321 -17.30 19.07 -14.86
C HIS A 321 -18.18 17.93 -14.31
N SER A 322 -17.61 16.72 -14.15
CA SER A 322 -18.25 15.56 -13.54
C SER A 322 -17.66 15.30 -12.15
N ASN A 323 -18.26 14.37 -11.40
CA ASN A 323 -17.63 13.88 -10.17
C ASN A 323 -16.29 13.19 -10.47
N ALA A 324 -15.45 13.11 -9.45
CA ALA A 324 -14.23 12.30 -9.44
C ALA A 324 -14.17 11.45 -8.16
N VAL A 325 -13.46 10.32 -8.22
CA VAL A 325 -13.26 9.43 -7.08
C VAL A 325 -11.81 8.99 -7.03
N ALA A 326 -11.24 8.97 -5.82
CA ALA A 326 -9.91 8.45 -5.59
C ALA A 326 -9.85 7.57 -4.33
N ILE A 327 -8.85 6.70 -4.27
CA ILE A 327 -8.44 5.98 -3.07
C ILE A 327 -7.05 6.48 -2.68
N ALA A 328 -6.90 6.86 -1.43
CA ALA A 328 -5.65 7.19 -0.77
C ALA A 328 -5.18 6.00 0.06
N ALA A 329 -3.95 5.56 -0.14
CA ALA A 329 -3.27 4.55 0.66
C ALA A 329 -2.20 5.19 1.52
N LEU A 330 -2.20 4.89 2.82
CA LEU A 330 -1.36 5.59 3.78
C LEU A 330 -0.43 4.65 4.54
N SER A 331 0.84 5.02 4.70
CA SER A 331 1.88 4.24 5.43
C SER A 331 1.70 4.23 6.97
N SER A 332 0.46 4.37 7.44
CA SER A 332 0.13 4.32 8.86
C SER A 332 -1.30 3.84 9.06
N GLN A 333 -1.52 3.07 10.12
CA GLN A 333 -2.86 2.67 10.58
C GLN A 333 -3.68 3.83 11.16
N ASN A 334 -3.02 4.96 11.47
CA ASN A 334 -3.64 6.19 11.95
C ASN A 334 -2.81 7.40 11.46
N PRO A 335 -3.01 7.83 10.21
CA PRO A 335 -2.17 8.85 9.57
C PRO A 335 -2.29 10.23 10.24
N GLY A 336 -3.44 10.51 10.86
CA GLY A 336 -3.83 11.87 11.25
C GLY A 336 -4.08 12.75 10.04
N VAL A 337 -4.75 13.89 10.23
CA VAL A 337 -4.97 14.89 9.17
C VAL A 337 -4.84 16.27 9.80
N ILE A 338 -4.06 17.15 9.18
CA ILE A 338 -3.98 18.56 9.53
C ILE A 338 -4.42 19.35 8.30
N THR A 339 -5.66 19.82 8.27
CA THR A 339 -6.15 20.72 7.22
C THR A 339 -5.64 22.13 7.52
N ILE A 340 -4.79 22.69 6.65
CA ILE A 340 -4.05 23.93 6.95
C ILE A 340 -4.98 25.07 7.35
N ALA A 341 -5.99 25.36 6.54
CA ALA A 341 -6.88 26.49 6.79
C ALA A 341 -7.68 26.31 8.10
N ASN A 342 -8.19 25.11 8.37
CA ASN A 342 -8.95 24.84 9.60
C ASN A 342 -8.05 24.81 10.84
N SER A 343 -6.83 24.28 10.74
CA SER A 343 -5.89 24.23 11.86
C SER A 343 -5.31 25.61 12.21
N VAL A 344 -5.23 26.53 11.24
CA VAL A 344 -4.70 27.89 11.46
C VAL A 344 -5.81 28.88 11.83
N PHE A 345 -6.93 28.88 11.10
CA PHE A 345 -8.00 29.87 11.24
C PHE A 345 -9.25 29.33 11.95
N GLY A 346 -9.41 28.01 12.04
CA GLY A 346 -10.54 27.32 12.69
C GLY A 346 -10.18 26.59 13.99
N SER A 347 -9.02 26.88 14.61
CA SER A 347 -8.58 26.20 15.83
C SER A 347 -9.38 26.60 17.07
N ASN A 348 -9.72 25.65 17.95
CA ASN A 348 -10.29 25.97 19.27
C ASN A 348 -9.27 25.69 20.39
N PRO A 349 -8.84 26.68 21.19
CA PRO A 349 -9.10 28.12 21.06
C PRO A 349 -8.45 28.75 19.80
N PRO A 350 -8.92 29.92 19.33
CA PRO A 350 -8.35 30.58 18.15
C PRO A 350 -6.91 31.03 18.40
N ILE A 351 -6.06 30.93 17.37
CA ILE A 351 -4.72 31.52 17.40
C ILE A 351 -4.85 33.05 17.46
N SER A 352 -4.03 33.70 18.28
CA SER A 352 -4.02 35.15 18.44
C SER A 352 -3.87 35.88 17.11
N ASP A 353 -4.71 36.90 16.90
CA ASP A 353 -4.67 37.76 15.72
C ASP A 353 -3.29 38.38 15.52
N ASP A 354 -2.62 38.81 16.60
CA ASP A 354 -1.27 39.38 16.53
C ASP A 354 -0.23 38.39 15.99
N VAL A 355 -0.42 37.09 16.23
CA VAL A 355 0.44 36.04 15.68
C VAL A 355 0.14 35.85 14.20
N LEU A 356 -1.15 35.79 13.84
CA LEU A 356 -1.58 35.56 12.45
C LEU A 356 -1.28 36.76 11.54
N THR A 357 -1.49 38.00 11.97
CA THR A 357 -1.17 39.21 11.18
C THR A 357 0.32 39.29 10.89
N LYS A 358 1.18 38.98 11.88
CA LYS A 358 2.64 38.91 11.70
C LYS A 358 3.08 37.74 10.83
N ALA A 359 2.53 36.55 11.04
CA ALA A 359 2.91 35.35 10.30
C ALA A 359 2.52 35.42 8.82
N PHE A 360 1.30 35.91 8.53
CA PHE A 360 0.77 36.02 7.17
C PHE A 360 1.03 37.38 6.51
N GLN A 361 1.57 38.36 7.26
CA GLN A 361 1.85 39.72 6.78
C GLN A 361 0.60 40.42 6.22
N VAL A 362 -0.54 40.28 6.91
CA VAL A 362 -1.84 40.84 6.54
C VAL A 362 -2.42 41.69 7.66
N GLU A 363 -3.39 42.55 7.31
CA GLU A 363 -4.15 43.33 8.29
C GLU A 363 -5.08 42.45 9.14
N LYS A 364 -5.43 42.95 10.34
CA LYS A 364 -6.32 42.25 11.28
C LYS A 364 -7.69 41.92 10.69
N ASN A 365 -8.26 42.83 9.90
CA ASN A 365 -9.56 42.61 9.22
C ASN A 365 -9.55 41.36 8.31
N VAL A 366 -8.42 41.04 7.68
CA VAL A 366 -8.25 39.83 6.85
C VAL A 366 -8.21 38.60 7.74
N VAL A 367 -7.49 38.64 8.87
CA VAL A 367 -7.46 37.54 9.84
C VAL A 367 -8.86 37.27 10.41
N ASP A 368 -9.56 38.32 10.83
CA ASP A 368 -10.93 38.25 11.36
C ASP A 368 -11.87 37.62 10.32
N TYR A 369 -11.76 38.06 9.06
CA TYR A 369 -12.54 37.50 7.96
C TYR A 369 -12.27 36.01 7.73
N LEU A 370 -10.98 35.61 7.72
CA LEU A 370 -10.57 34.23 7.50
C LEU A 370 -11.01 33.32 8.64
N GLN A 371 -10.84 33.74 9.90
CA GLN A 371 -11.32 33.00 11.06
C GLN A 371 -12.84 32.83 11.00
N ALA A 372 -13.59 33.91 10.72
CA ALA A 372 -15.05 33.87 10.63
C ALA A 372 -15.61 32.88 9.58
N GLN A 373 -14.81 32.43 8.61
CA GLN A 373 -15.25 31.39 7.67
C GLN A 373 -15.45 29.99 8.31
N PHE A 374 -14.78 29.74 9.44
CA PHE A 374 -14.76 28.44 10.13
C PHE A 374 -15.68 28.39 11.35
N TRP A 375 -16.04 29.55 11.90
CA TRP A 375 -16.93 29.66 13.05
C TRP A 375 -18.29 30.14 12.58
N VAL A 376 -19.30 29.30 12.71
CA VAL A 376 -20.68 29.77 12.63
C VAL A 376 -21.00 30.38 13.99
N ASN A 377 -21.47 31.63 14.02
CA ASN A 377 -22.09 32.18 15.23
C ASN A 377 -23.22 31.24 15.63
N ASN A 378 -23.05 30.53 16.76
CA ASN A 378 -24.11 29.73 17.37
C ASN A 378 -25.35 30.58 17.65
#